data_AF-A0A2G5UNX9-F1
#
_entry.id   AF-A0A2G5UNX9-F1
#
_cell.length_a   1.000
_cell.length_b   1.000
_cell.length_c   1.000
_cell.angle_alpha   90.00
_cell.angle_beta   90.00
_cell.angle_gamma   90.00
#
_symmetry.space_group_name_H-M   'P 1'
#
loop_
_entity.id
_entity.type
_entity.pdbx_description
1 polymer ?
#
loop_
_entity_poly.entity_id
_entity_poly.type
_entity_poly.pdbx_seq_one_letter_code
_entity_poly.pdbx_strand_id
1 'polypeptide(L)'
;MIKETLRPIDEGQATVTPEGILEDDHLGNMEIDESLPTCNICLLNYSNPTVIPLILIGCGHTICQRCVWKIPRHENDTILCPFCRQPTNYDDPENQLPKNFAILEMIERN
;
A
#
# COMPACT_ATOMS: atom_id res chain seq x y z
N MET A 1 -7.74 18.90 54.19
CA MET A 1 -9.22 18.73 54.20
C MET A 1 -9.54 17.50 53.38
N ILE A 2 -10.42 16.65 53.93
CA ILE A 2 -11.16 15.51 53.33
C ILE A 2 -10.32 14.32 52.80
N LYS A 3 -10.32 13.12 53.42
CA LYS A 3 -11.38 12.06 53.49
C LYS A 3 -11.82 11.67 52.05
N GLU A 4 -11.88 10.41 51.63
CA GLU A 4 -12.71 9.33 52.17
C GLU A 4 -12.26 7.93 51.67
N THR A 5 -12.25 6.97 52.59
CA THR A 5 -12.46 5.53 52.36
C THR A 5 -13.84 5.30 51.72
N LEU A 6 -14.05 4.32 50.83
CA LEU A 6 -15.25 3.47 50.78
C LEU A 6 -15.07 2.28 49.80
N ARG A 7 -15.89 1.25 50.00
CA ARG A 7 -15.69 -0.19 49.75
C ARG A 7 -16.61 -0.71 48.60
N PRO A 8 -16.74 -2.02 48.32
CA PRO A 8 -17.00 -2.61 47.00
C PRO A 8 -18.47 -2.56 46.56
N ILE A 9 -18.72 -2.88 45.28
CA ILE A 9 -20.04 -3.18 44.74
C ILE A 9 -19.97 -4.53 44.02
N ASP A 10 -20.68 -5.50 44.58
CA ASP A 10 -21.09 -6.77 43.98
C ASP A 10 -22.46 -6.56 43.29
N GLU A 11 -22.92 -7.56 42.55
CA GLU A 11 -24.27 -7.74 41.97
C GLU A 11 -24.53 -7.19 40.56
N GLY A 12 -25.00 -8.08 39.68
CA GLY A 12 -25.72 -7.66 38.47
C GLY A 12 -25.76 -8.69 37.33
N GLN A 13 -26.47 -9.80 37.53
CA GLN A 13 -26.86 -10.70 36.45
C GLN A 13 -27.87 -10.02 35.53
N ALA A 14 -27.59 -9.94 34.21
CA ALA A 14 -28.59 -9.59 33.20
C ALA A 14 -28.38 -10.43 31.93
N THR A 15 -29.43 -11.17 31.61
CA THR A 15 -29.60 -12.09 30.48
C THR A 15 -29.64 -11.35 29.14
N VAL A 16 -28.94 -11.86 28.12
CA VAL A 16 -29.15 -11.43 26.73
C VAL A 16 -29.52 -12.64 25.86
N THR A 17 -30.59 -12.46 25.09
CA THR A 17 -31.28 -13.42 24.23
C THR A 17 -30.47 -13.83 22.99
N PRO A 18 -30.68 -15.02 22.40
CA PRO A 18 -29.85 -15.53 21.31
C PRO A 18 -30.36 -15.17 19.92
N GLU A 19 -30.88 -13.97 19.68
CA GLU A 19 -31.29 -13.54 18.33
C GLU A 19 -31.05 -12.03 18.14
N GLY A 20 -30.07 -11.69 17.29
CA GLY A 20 -29.72 -10.31 16.98
C GLY A 20 -28.33 -10.18 16.36
N ILE A 21 -28.05 -10.93 15.30
CA ILE A 21 -26.93 -10.56 14.41
C ILE A 21 -27.45 -9.38 13.59
N LEU A 22 -27.05 -8.17 13.97
CA LEU A 22 -27.13 -7.02 13.09
C LEU A 22 -26.15 -7.28 11.95
N GLU A 23 -26.70 -7.45 10.75
CA GLU A 23 -25.96 -7.41 9.50
C GLU A 23 -25.24 -6.06 9.42
N ASP A 24 -23.92 -6.06 9.62
CA ASP A 24 -23.06 -4.99 9.11
C ASP A 24 -22.05 -5.60 8.14
N ASP A 25 -22.59 -6.10 7.03
CA ASP A 25 -21.83 -6.53 5.85
C ASP A 25 -21.50 -5.34 4.94
N HIS A 26 -21.06 -4.22 5.51
CA HIS A 26 -20.60 -3.06 4.73
C HIS A 26 -19.07 -3.01 4.60
N LEU A 27 -18.37 -4.15 4.70
CA LEU A 27 -17.11 -4.28 3.98
C LEU A 27 -17.45 -4.64 2.55
N GLY A 28 -17.95 -3.64 1.82
CA GLY A 28 -18.23 -3.72 0.40
C GLY A 28 -17.09 -4.49 -0.26
N ASN A 29 -17.47 -5.56 -0.95
CA ASN A 29 -16.67 -6.32 -1.88
C ASN A 29 -15.85 -5.37 -2.77
N MET A 30 -14.66 -4.98 -2.32
CA MET A 30 -13.66 -4.51 -3.25
C MET A 30 -13.24 -5.75 -4.00
N GLU A 31 -13.90 -6.00 -5.13
CA GLU A 31 -13.48 -7.03 -6.09
C GLU A 31 -12.02 -6.73 -6.41
N ILE A 32 -11.13 -7.50 -5.80
CA ILE A 32 -9.72 -7.49 -6.18
C ILE A 32 -9.74 -8.14 -7.55
N ASP A 33 -9.68 -7.31 -8.59
CA ASP A 33 -9.46 -7.79 -9.93
C ASP A 33 -8.01 -8.28 -10.01
N GLU A 34 -7.81 -9.53 -9.60
CA GLU A 34 -6.55 -10.27 -9.65
C GLU A 34 -5.98 -10.35 -11.08
N SER A 35 -6.75 -9.98 -12.11
CA SER A 35 -6.25 -9.91 -13.49
C SER A 35 -5.42 -8.66 -13.78
N LEU A 36 -5.57 -7.60 -12.97
CA LEU A 36 -4.90 -6.33 -13.23
C LEU A 36 -3.50 -6.26 -12.60
N PRO A 37 -2.53 -5.67 -13.32
CA PRO A 37 -1.17 -5.57 -12.82
C PRO A 37 -1.09 -4.63 -11.59
N THR A 38 -0.34 -5.06 -10.58
CA THR A 38 -0.13 -4.32 -9.33
C THR A 38 1.34 -4.06 -9.05
N CYS A 39 1.63 -3.06 -8.22
CA CYS A 39 2.98 -2.84 -7.72
C CYS A 39 3.35 -3.90 -6.68
N ASN A 40 4.44 -4.66 -6.89
CA ASN A 40 4.92 -5.71 -5.98
C ASN A 40 5.40 -5.22 -4.59
N ILE A 41 5.31 -3.92 -4.29
CA ILE A 41 5.68 -3.35 -2.99
C ILE A 41 4.44 -2.90 -2.20
N CYS A 42 3.57 -2.09 -2.81
CA CYS A 42 2.37 -1.58 -2.13
C CYS A 42 1.08 -2.33 -2.49
N LEU A 43 1.15 -3.28 -3.42
CA LEU A 43 0.05 -4.10 -3.93
C LEU A 43 -1.11 -3.31 -4.53
N LEU A 44 -0.91 -2.02 -4.83
CA LEU A 44 -1.91 -1.21 -5.49
C LEU A 44 -1.88 -1.43 -7.01
N ASN A 45 -3.08 -1.45 -7.58
CA ASN A 45 -3.33 -1.58 -8.99
C ASN A 45 -2.81 -0.38 -9.79
N TYR A 46 -2.17 -0.65 -10.92
CA TYR A 46 -1.70 0.37 -11.85
C TYR A 46 -2.84 1.05 -12.64
N SER A 47 -4.07 0.52 -12.60
CA SER A 47 -5.28 1.20 -13.09
C SER A 47 -5.63 2.46 -12.32
N ASN A 48 -5.10 2.60 -11.10
CA ASN A 48 -5.19 3.84 -10.38
C ASN A 48 -4.23 4.87 -11.02
N PRO A 49 -4.73 6.03 -11.50
CA PRO A 49 -3.90 7.04 -12.18
C PRO A 49 -2.80 7.63 -11.29
N THR A 50 -2.89 7.46 -9.96
CA THR A 50 -1.88 7.89 -8.99
C THR A 50 -0.78 6.84 -8.74
N VAL A 51 -0.88 5.67 -9.36
CA VAL A 51 0.07 4.56 -9.25
C VAL A 51 0.77 4.44 -10.60
N ILE A 52 1.85 5.21 -10.79
CA ILE A 52 2.57 5.26 -12.07
C ILE A 52 3.70 4.20 -12.05
N PRO A 53 3.72 3.22 -12.96
CA PRO A 53 4.80 2.24 -13.04
C PRO A 53 6.07 2.86 -13.63
N LEU A 54 7.18 2.82 -12.89
CA LEU A 54 8.50 3.29 -13.32
C LEU A 54 9.49 2.13 -13.44
N ILE A 55 10.36 2.17 -14.45
CA ILE A 55 11.38 1.15 -14.72
C ILE A 55 12.71 1.60 -14.11
N LEU A 56 13.30 0.76 -13.25
CA LEU A 56 14.66 0.95 -12.77
C LEU A 56 15.66 0.62 -13.90
N ILE A 57 16.30 1.63 -14.48
CA ILE A 57 17.17 1.47 -15.66
C ILE A 57 18.36 0.53 -15.44
N GLY A 58 18.82 0.35 -14.20
CA GLY A 58 19.91 -0.58 -13.90
C GLY A 58 19.54 -2.06 -14.00
N CYS A 59 18.25 -2.42 -14.07
CA CYS A 59 17.83 -3.83 -14.12
C CYS A 59 16.51 -4.14 -14.82
N GLY A 60 15.71 -3.14 -15.19
CA GLY A 60 14.41 -3.33 -15.85
C GLY A 60 13.23 -3.64 -14.91
N HIS A 61 13.45 -3.81 -13.61
CA HIS A 61 12.34 -4.03 -12.67
C HIS A 61 11.43 -2.81 -12.60
N THR A 62 10.13 -3.07 -12.53
CA THR A 62 9.10 -2.03 -12.42
C THR A 62 8.67 -1.82 -10.98
N ILE A 63 8.61 -0.56 -10.55
CA ILE A 63 8.15 -0.13 -9.22
C ILE A 63 7.28 1.11 -9.39
N CYS A 64 6.20 1.25 -8.62
CA CYS A 64 5.39 2.46 -8.72
C CYS A 64 6.15 3.70 -8.20
N GLN A 65 5.86 4.88 -8.76
CA GLN A 65 6.50 6.16 -8.41
C GLN A 65 6.56 6.41 -6.89
N ARG A 66 5.45 6.15 -6.18
CA ARG A 66 5.36 6.33 -4.73
C ARG A 66 6.32 5.42 -3.96
N CYS A 67 6.50 4.19 -4.42
CA CYS A 67 7.42 3.25 -3.80
C CYS A 67 8.87 3.60 -4.14
N VAL A 68 9.15 4.05 -5.37
CA VAL A 68 10.49 4.55 -5.75
C VAL A 68 10.94 5.68 -4.82
N TRP A 69 10.08 6.65 -4.52
CA TRP A 69 10.43 7.77 -3.61
C TRP A 69 10.73 7.36 -2.17
N LYS A 70 10.32 6.16 -1.78
CA LYS A 70 10.62 5.61 -0.45
C LYS A 70 11.91 4.78 -0.42
N ILE A 71 12.52 4.51 -1.59
CA ILE A 71 13.80 3.79 -1.64
C ILE A 71 14.90 4.73 -1.13
N PRO A 72 15.71 4.30 -0.15
CA PRO A 72 16.84 5.10 0.32
C PRO A 72 17.80 5.45 -0.82
N ARG A 73 18.22 6.72 -0.86
CA ARG A 73 19.32 7.15 -1.72
C ARG A 73 20.65 6.73 -1.09
N HIS A 74 21.57 6.29 -1.94
CA HIS A 74 22.94 5.95 -1.61
C HIS A 74 23.90 6.99 -2.21
N GLU A 75 25.20 6.72 -2.13
CA GLU A 75 26.24 7.56 -2.73
C GLU A 75 25.96 7.81 -4.22
N ASN A 76 26.30 9.01 -4.69
CA ASN A 76 26.09 9.46 -6.07
C ASN A 76 24.63 9.36 -6.53
N ASP A 77 23.69 9.66 -5.62
CA ASP A 77 22.24 9.68 -5.91
C ASP A 77 21.72 8.39 -6.54
N THR A 78 22.28 7.25 -6.12
CA THR A 78 21.86 5.93 -6.58
C THR A 78 20.77 5.35 -5.70
N ILE A 79 19.87 4.57 -6.27
CA ILE A 79 18.91 3.72 -5.55
C ILE A 79 19.18 2.25 -5.87
N LEU A 80 19.00 1.36 -4.89
CA LEU A 80 19.13 -0.07 -5.10
C LEU A 80 17.77 -0.70 -5.38
N CYS A 81 17.68 -1.54 -6.41
CA CYS A 81 16.48 -2.30 -6.68
C CYS A 81 16.11 -3.21 -5.48
N PRO A 82 14.88 -3.13 -4.93
CA PRO A 82 14.45 -3.99 -3.83
C PRO A 82 14.42 -5.48 -4.17
N PHE A 83 14.35 -5.84 -5.45
CA PHE A 83 14.23 -7.24 -5.89
C PHE A 83 15.58 -7.88 -6.21
N CYS A 84 16.46 -7.19 -6.93
CA CYS A 84 17.73 -7.74 -7.40
C CYS A 84 18.98 -6.97 -6.94
N ARG A 85 18.80 -5.90 -6.16
CA ARG A 85 19.85 -5.03 -5.60
C ARG A 85 20.78 -4.37 -6.62
N GLN A 86 20.44 -4.40 -7.92
CA GLN A 86 21.19 -3.67 -8.93
C GLN A 86 21.04 -2.16 -8.73
N PRO A 87 22.13 -1.39 -8.82
CA PRO A 87 22.10 0.05 -8.66
C PRO A 87 21.44 0.72 -9.86
N THR A 88 20.67 1.75 -9.61
CA THR A 88 20.10 2.64 -10.62
C THR A 88 20.47 4.06 -10.25
N ASN A 89 21.12 4.79 -11.16
CA ASN A 89 21.35 6.20 -10.97
C ASN A 89 20.00 6.93 -10.97
N TYR A 90 19.81 7.79 -9.99
CA TYR A 90 18.60 8.59 -9.76
C TYR A 90 18.98 10.06 -9.57
N ASP A 91 19.91 10.52 -10.41
CA ASP A 91 20.31 11.93 -10.54
C ASP A 91 19.31 12.68 -11.42
N ASP A 92 18.93 13.86 -10.93
CA ASP A 92 18.12 14.91 -11.56
C ASP A 92 16.57 14.73 -11.52
N PRO A 93 15.80 15.74 -11.04
CA PRO A 93 14.35 15.79 -11.18
C PRO A 93 13.80 15.73 -12.62
N GLU A 94 14.62 16.03 -13.64
CA GLU A 94 14.26 15.90 -15.06
C GLU A 94 14.50 14.48 -15.61
N ASN A 95 15.38 13.69 -14.97
CA ASN A 95 15.65 12.29 -15.30
C ASN A 95 14.69 11.34 -14.56
N GLN A 96 13.40 11.62 -14.70
CA GLN A 96 12.37 10.73 -14.18
C GLN A 96 12.55 9.36 -14.82
N LEU A 97 12.70 8.34 -13.99
CA LEU A 97 12.76 6.94 -14.44
C LEU A 97 11.67 6.69 -15.48
N PRO A 98 11.98 5.97 -16.57
CA PRO A 98 11.03 5.79 -17.66
C PRO A 98 9.77 5.09 -17.16
N LYS A 99 8.61 5.59 -17.60
CA LYS A 99 7.33 4.92 -17.36
C LYS A 99 7.32 3.57 -18.08
N ASN A 100 6.70 2.57 -17.46
CA ASN A 100 6.44 1.31 -18.14
C ASN A 100 5.16 1.44 -18.99
N PHE A 101 5.32 1.90 -20.23
CA PHE A 101 4.20 2.05 -21.17
C PHE A 101 3.54 0.73 -21.53
N ALA A 102 4.26 -0.41 -21.47
CA ALA A 102 3.64 -1.71 -21.73
C ALA A 102 2.56 -2.03 -20.67
N ILE A 103 2.82 -1.75 -19.40
CA ILE A 103 1.83 -1.91 -18.33
C ILE A 103 0.67 -0.91 -18.50
N LEU A 104 0.98 0.35 -18.81
CA LEU A 104 -0.05 1.38 -19.02
C LEU A 104 -0.99 1.01 -20.19
N GLU A 105 -0.45 0.56 -21.31
CA GLU A 105 -1.25 0.07 -22.45
C GLU A 105 -2.06 -1.19 -22.14
N MET A 106 -1.53 -2.10 -21.30
CA MET A 106 -2.28 -3.29 -20.88
C MET A 106 -3.56 -2.93 -20.12
N ILE A 107 -3.50 -1.88 -19.30
CA ILE A 107 -4.62 -1.43 -18.48
C ILE A 107 -5.63 -0.64 -19.31
N GLU A 108 -5.18 0.16 -20.28
CA GLU A 108 -6.09 0.93 -21.16
C GLU A 108 -6.93 0.02 -22.09
N ARG A 109 -6.53 -1.24 -22.29
CA ARG A 109 -7.21 -2.20 -23.16
C ARG A 109 -8.10 -3.21 -22.41
N ASN A 110 -8.17 -3.13 -21.09
CA ASN A 110 -8.93 -4.03 -20.22
C ASN A 110 -10.23 -3.34 -19.76
#